data_AF-A0A7C4CYQ3-F1
#
_entry.id   AF-A0A7C4CYQ3-F1
#
_cell.length_a   1.000
_cell.length_b   1.000
_cell.length_c   1.000
_cell.angle_alpha   90.00
_cell.angle_beta   90.00
_cell.angle_gamma   90.00
#
_symmetry.space_group_name_H-M   'P 1'
#
loop_
_entity.id
_entity.type
_entity.pdbx_description
1 polymer ?
#
loop_
_entity_poly.entity_id
_entity_poly.type
_entity_poly.pdbx_seq_one_letter_code
_entity_poly.pdbx_strand_id
1 'polypeptide(L)'
;GGGNVARGAALPFLPPTAGHTVGMLGTLLNGVVLREFLLARGIPALLMSALPVAGVAEAVDPWRAKEALSSGAVVIFAGGTGDPYVTTDTAAVIRALSVDAEVVLKASKVPGLFEDDPLKNPSARLLPRLSHGEYLARGLRVMDGAAVAIAGENALPIVIFQMDREGALLEALAGKRGSLIGGEG
;
A
#
# COMPACT_ATOMS: atom_id res chain seq x y z
N GLY A 1 -2.56 -0.63 6.02
CA GLY A 1 -4.02 -0.70 5.85
C GLY A 1 -4.72 -0.89 7.20
N GLY A 2 -6.05 -0.84 7.24
CA GLY A 2 -6.86 -0.94 8.49
C GLY A 2 -7.98 -1.98 8.48
N GLY A 3 -8.06 -2.82 7.43
CA GLY A 3 -9.19 -3.74 7.20
C GLY A 3 -9.30 -4.92 8.18
N ASN A 4 -8.35 -5.10 9.09
CA ASN A 4 -8.41 -6.04 10.22
C ASN A 4 -9.19 -5.47 11.41
N VAL A 5 -9.15 -4.15 11.63
CA VAL A 5 -9.87 -3.48 12.72
C VAL A 5 -11.28 -3.12 12.28
N ALA A 6 -11.41 -2.55 11.08
CA ALA A 6 -12.68 -2.22 10.50
C ALA A 6 -12.59 -2.31 8.97
N ARG A 7 -13.36 -3.22 8.37
CA ARG A 7 -13.76 -3.03 6.98
C ARG A 7 -14.93 -2.07 7.04
N GLY A 8 -14.77 -0.82 6.61
CA GLY A 8 -15.84 0.20 6.66
C GLY A 8 -17.18 -0.26 6.08
N ALA A 9 -17.16 -1.28 5.20
CA ALA A 9 -18.34 -1.97 4.68
C ALA A 9 -19.12 -2.84 5.69
N ALA A 10 -18.62 -3.06 6.91
CA ALA A 10 -19.21 -3.97 7.91
C ALA A 10 -20.08 -3.27 8.96
N LEU A 11 -20.21 -1.93 8.92
CA LEU A 11 -21.02 -1.16 9.87
C LEU A 11 -22.19 -0.50 9.15
N PRO A 12 -23.29 -1.25 8.87
CA PRO A 12 -24.38 -0.80 8.01
C PRO A 12 -25.16 0.41 8.54
N PHE A 13 -24.98 0.78 9.82
CA PHE A 13 -25.60 1.95 10.43
C PHE A 13 -24.79 3.24 10.24
N LEU A 14 -23.53 3.16 9.78
CA LEU A 14 -22.68 4.34 9.58
C LEU A 14 -22.87 4.92 8.18
N PRO A 15 -22.90 6.25 8.04
CA PRO A 15 -22.75 6.86 6.72
C PRO A 15 -21.37 6.51 6.13
N PRO A 16 -21.23 6.43 4.79
CA PRO A 16 -19.98 6.00 4.15
C PRO A 16 -18.73 6.78 4.60
N THR A 17 -18.86 8.09 4.80
CA THR A 17 -17.78 8.95 5.30
C THR A 17 -17.28 8.53 6.68
N ALA A 18 -18.19 8.24 7.61
CA ALA A 18 -17.83 7.75 8.94
C ALA A 18 -17.16 6.37 8.86
N GLY A 19 -17.64 5.48 7.99
CA GLY A 19 -17.00 4.19 7.73
C GLY A 19 -15.56 4.32 7.25
N HIS A 20 -15.26 5.27 6.37
CA HIS A 20 -13.89 5.58 5.93
C HIS A 20 -13.03 6.14 7.06
N THR A 21 -13.57 7.04 7.88
CA THR A 21 -12.85 7.55 9.07
C THR A 21 -12.48 6.42 10.02
N VAL A 22 -13.39 5.48 10.30
CA VAL A 22 -13.09 4.30 11.13
C VAL A 22 -11.97 3.47 10.50
N GLY A 23 -11.98 3.29 9.18
CA GLY A 23 -10.91 2.62 8.44
C GLY A 23 -9.54 3.31 8.59
N MET A 24 -9.51 4.65 8.48
CA MET A 24 -8.30 5.45 8.67
C MET A 24 -7.77 5.34 10.10
N LEU A 25 -8.64 5.41 11.12
CA LEU A 25 -8.25 5.18 12.51
C LEU A 25 -7.72 3.76 12.74
N GLY A 26 -8.31 2.75 12.08
CA GLY A 26 -7.78 1.39 12.09
C GLY A 26 -6.35 1.29 11.54
N THR A 27 -6.00 2.10 10.53
CA THR A 27 -4.61 2.16 10.03
C THR A 27 -3.66 2.77 11.05
N LEU A 28 -4.12 3.75 11.86
CA LEU A 28 -3.33 4.37 12.91
C LEU A 28 -3.05 3.41 14.06
N LEU A 29 -4.06 2.64 14.48
CA LEU A 29 -3.89 1.57 15.48
C LEU A 29 -2.82 0.56 15.03
N ASN A 30 -2.91 0.08 13.79
CA ASN A 30 -1.90 -0.82 13.23
C ASN A 30 -0.52 -0.15 13.15
N GLY A 31 -0.47 1.14 12.81
CA GLY A 31 0.78 1.91 12.73
C GLY A 31 1.48 2.01 14.07
N VAL A 32 0.74 2.26 15.16
CA VAL A 32 1.29 2.26 16.53
C VAL A 32 1.87 0.90 16.87
N VAL A 33 1.11 -0.18 16.68
CA VAL A 33 1.58 -1.54 16.97
C VAL A 33 2.84 -1.90 16.17
N LEU A 34 2.87 -1.56 14.87
CA LEU A 34 4.02 -1.83 14.02
C LEU A 34 5.25 -1.02 14.45
N ARG A 35 5.09 0.25 14.81
CA ARG A 35 6.19 1.09 15.33
C ARG A 35 6.80 0.45 16.57
N GLU A 36 5.99 0.13 17.57
CA GLU A 36 6.48 -0.45 18.82
C GLU A 36 7.15 -1.82 18.60
N PHE A 37 6.62 -2.63 17.69
CA PHE A 37 7.23 -3.91 17.32
C PHE A 37 8.63 -3.76 16.72
N LEU A 38 8.85 -2.74 15.89
CA LEU A 38 10.15 -2.42 15.28
C LEU A 38 11.11 -1.85 16.32
N LEU A 39 10.66 -0.90 17.15
CA LEU A 39 11.48 -0.30 18.21
C LEU A 39 11.95 -1.35 19.22
N ALA A 40 11.08 -2.29 19.61
CA ALA A 40 11.44 -3.40 20.50
C ALA A 40 12.50 -4.34 19.90
N ARG A 41 12.74 -4.27 18.58
CA ARG A 41 13.79 -5.01 17.86
C ARG A 41 15.01 -4.16 17.53
N GLY A 42 15.09 -2.94 18.07
CA GLY A 42 16.19 -2.00 17.83
C GLY A 42 16.16 -1.39 16.42
N ILE A 43 15.04 -1.46 15.71
CA ILE A 43 14.87 -0.84 14.39
C ILE A 43 14.25 0.54 14.61
N PRO A 44 14.95 1.66 14.32
CA PRO A 44 14.37 3.00 14.43
C PRO A 44 13.13 3.11 13.55
N ALA A 45 12.03 3.63 14.10
CA ALA A 45 10.77 3.75 13.39
C ALA A 45 10.05 5.05 13.72
N LEU A 46 9.52 5.70 12.70
CA LEU A 46 8.77 6.96 12.79
C LEU A 46 7.34 6.73 12.31
N LEU A 47 6.35 7.05 13.15
CA LEU A 47 4.93 6.99 12.78
C LEU A 47 4.43 8.38 12.42
N MET A 48 3.91 8.53 11.21
CA MET A 48 3.25 9.72 10.72
C MET A 48 1.78 9.44 10.39
N SER A 49 0.92 10.43 10.60
CA SER A 49 -0.52 10.33 10.36
C SER A 49 -1.03 11.45 9.47
N ALA A 50 -1.84 11.10 8.48
CA ALA A 50 -2.56 12.07 7.66
C ALA A 50 -3.69 12.77 8.44
N LEU A 51 -4.19 12.12 9.51
CA LEU A 51 -5.13 12.72 10.45
C LEU A 51 -4.35 13.35 11.61
N PRO A 52 -4.71 14.56 12.08
CA PRO A 52 -4.04 15.20 13.21
C PRO A 52 -4.35 14.44 14.51
N VAL A 53 -3.35 13.78 15.10
CA VAL A 53 -3.48 13.04 16.37
C VAL A 53 -2.30 13.35 17.29
N ALA A 54 -2.38 14.52 17.94
CA ALA A 54 -1.34 15.02 18.83
C ALA A 54 -1.01 14.01 19.94
N GLY A 55 0.29 13.83 20.22
CA GLY A 55 0.80 12.90 21.22
C GLY A 55 0.86 11.43 20.79
N VAL A 56 0.34 11.07 19.60
CA VAL A 56 0.35 9.69 19.09
C VAL A 56 1.28 9.53 17.89
N ALA A 57 1.13 10.40 16.89
CA ALA A 57 1.87 10.36 15.63
C ALA A 57 2.19 11.78 15.15
N GLU A 58 3.33 11.94 14.47
CA GLU A 58 3.65 13.20 13.80
C GLU A 58 2.70 13.42 12.61
N ALA A 59 2.45 14.68 12.25
CA ALA A 59 1.75 14.97 10.99
C ALA A 59 2.60 14.47 9.82
N VAL A 60 1.98 14.04 8.71
CA VAL A 60 2.76 13.67 7.54
C VAL A 60 3.51 14.89 7.00
N ASP A 61 4.84 14.79 7.05
CA ASP A 61 5.77 15.74 6.47
C ASP A 61 6.76 14.97 5.58
N PRO A 62 6.71 15.18 4.24
CA PRO A 62 7.60 14.49 3.31
C PRO A 62 9.10 14.73 3.55
N TRP A 63 9.49 15.93 3.98
CA TRP A 63 10.89 16.27 4.22
C TRP A 63 11.42 15.56 5.45
N ARG A 64 10.63 15.58 6.54
CA ARG A 64 10.95 14.83 7.75
C ARG A 64 10.97 13.32 7.50
N ALA A 65 10.06 12.81 6.67
CA ALA A 65 10.06 11.41 6.27
C ALA A 65 11.35 11.05 5.51
N LYS A 66 11.77 11.87 4.54
CA LYS A 66 13.03 11.68 3.80
C LYS A 66 14.25 11.71 4.73
N GLU A 67 14.29 12.63 5.70
CA GLU A 67 15.36 12.70 6.71
C GLU A 67 15.41 11.41 7.55
N ALA A 68 14.26 10.94 8.04
CA ALA A 68 14.17 9.70 8.80
C ALA A 68 14.60 8.48 7.98
N LEU A 69 14.16 8.37 6.73
CA LEU A 69 14.59 7.31 5.79
C LEU A 69 16.11 7.36 5.56
N SER A 70 16.67 8.56 5.38
CA SER A 70 18.11 8.76 5.13
C SER A 70 18.98 8.39 6.35
N SER A 71 18.41 8.44 7.56
CA SER A 71 19.08 7.99 8.79
C SER A 71 18.86 6.49 9.10
N GLY A 72 18.23 5.75 8.17
CA GLY A 72 18.00 4.31 8.29
C GLY A 72 16.77 3.93 9.11
N ALA A 73 15.89 4.89 9.43
CA ALA A 73 14.63 4.60 10.12
C ALA A 73 13.55 4.10 9.15
N VAL A 74 12.65 3.25 9.66
CA VAL A 74 11.43 2.85 8.96
C VAL A 74 10.36 3.92 9.18
N VAL A 75 9.84 4.51 8.10
CA VAL A 75 8.72 5.45 8.17
C VAL A 75 7.40 4.72 7.94
N ILE A 76 6.46 4.87 8.88
CA ILE A 76 5.13 4.29 8.84
C ILE A 76 4.13 5.41 8.59
N PHE A 77 3.45 5.37 7.44
CA PHE A 77 2.35 6.27 7.14
C PHE A 77 1.01 5.64 7.52
N ALA A 78 0.25 6.35 8.35
CA ALA A 78 -1.09 5.99 8.78
C ALA A 78 -2.10 7.12 8.46
N GLY A 79 -3.38 6.83 8.66
CA GLY A 79 -4.48 7.74 8.34
C GLY A 79 -4.85 7.78 6.86
N GLY A 80 -4.29 6.91 6.01
CA GLY A 80 -4.52 6.94 4.56
C GLY A 80 -4.06 8.26 3.94
N THR A 81 -4.92 8.89 3.15
CA THR A 81 -4.71 10.26 2.67
C THR A 81 -5.25 11.32 3.63
N GLY A 82 -6.07 10.93 4.62
CA GLY A 82 -6.84 11.83 5.48
C GLY A 82 -8.25 12.11 4.94
N ASP A 83 -8.52 11.76 3.69
CA ASP A 83 -9.80 12.02 3.02
C ASP A 83 -10.66 10.76 2.85
N PRO A 84 -11.98 10.84 3.08
CA PRO A 84 -12.91 9.79 2.72
C PRO A 84 -12.90 9.51 1.21
N TYR A 85 -13.31 8.30 0.82
CA TYR A 85 -13.44 7.82 -0.57
C TYR A 85 -12.10 7.58 -1.29
N VAL A 86 -10.98 7.77 -0.59
CA VAL A 86 -9.66 7.42 -1.09
C VAL A 86 -9.19 6.11 -0.45
N THR A 87 -8.60 5.24 -1.25
CA THR A 87 -8.13 3.93 -0.78
C THR A 87 -6.73 4.03 -0.18
N THR A 88 -6.34 3.02 0.60
CA THR A 88 -4.96 2.92 1.09
C THR A 88 -3.96 2.64 -0.02
N ASP A 89 -4.40 2.09 -1.15
CA ASP A 89 -3.54 1.89 -2.32
C ASP A 89 -3.17 3.24 -2.94
N THR A 90 -4.14 4.15 -3.07
CA THR A 90 -3.91 5.52 -3.54
C THR A 90 -2.99 6.27 -2.57
N ALA A 91 -3.22 6.12 -1.25
CA ALA A 91 -2.34 6.68 -0.24
C ALA A 91 -0.91 6.15 -0.37
N ALA A 92 -0.72 4.84 -0.58
CA ALA A 92 0.60 4.25 -0.73
C ALA A 92 1.37 4.85 -1.92
N VAL A 93 0.71 5.04 -3.06
CA VAL A 93 1.32 5.66 -4.25
C VAL A 93 1.68 7.12 -3.99
N ILE A 94 0.77 7.91 -3.42
CA ILE A 94 1.04 9.33 -3.10
C ILE A 94 2.22 9.45 -2.13
N ARG A 95 2.28 8.59 -1.10
CA ARG A 95 3.37 8.61 -0.12
C ARG A 95 4.69 8.17 -0.73
N ALA A 96 4.69 7.13 -1.56
CA ALA A 96 5.85 6.69 -2.30
C ALA A 96 6.44 7.83 -3.15
N LEU A 97 5.60 8.52 -3.93
CA LEU A 97 6.02 9.69 -4.70
C LEU A 97 6.56 10.81 -3.81
N SER A 98 5.91 11.09 -2.67
CA SER A 98 6.34 12.16 -1.77
C SER A 98 7.71 11.93 -1.13
N VAL A 99 8.17 10.68 -1.06
CA VAL A 99 9.48 10.30 -0.50
C VAL A 99 10.47 9.82 -1.58
N ASP A 100 10.15 10.05 -2.86
CA ASP A 100 10.96 9.64 -4.01
C ASP A 100 11.27 8.13 -4.04
N ALA A 101 10.32 7.30 -3.63
CA ALA A 101 10.49 5.84 -3.66
C ALA A 101 10.56 5.32 -5.10
N GLU A 102 11.46 4.37 -5.34
CA GLU A 102 11.69 3.78 -6.66
C GLU A 102 10.64 2.75 -7.08
N VAL A 103 9.93 2.16 -6.12
CA VAL A 103 8.95 1.10 -6.37
C VAL A 103 7.94 0.99 -5.23
N VAL A 104 6.70 0.61 -5.56
CA VAL A 104 5.67 0.25 -4.57
C VAL A 104 5.50 -1.26 -4.52
N LEU A 105 5.78 -1.87 -3.37
CA LEU A 105 5.53 -3.29 -3.13
C LEU A 105 4.16 -3.47 -2.46
N LYS A 106 3.18 -3.97 -3.21
CA LYS A 106 1.83 -4.24 -2.70
C LYS A 106 1.67 -5.71 -2.34
N ALA A 107 1.72 -5.98 -1.04
CA ALA A 107 1.35 -7.27 -0.48
C ALA A 107 -0.16 -7.53 -0.70
N SER A 108 -0.46 -8.66 -1.32
CA SER A 108 -1.80 -9.08 -1.71
C SER A 108 -2.10 -10.50 -1.21
N LYS A 109 -3.36 -10.93 -1.37
CA LYS A 109 -3.79 -12.31 -1.14
C LYS A 109 -3.59 -13.22 -2.35
N VAL A 110 -3.29 -12.64 -3.51
CA VAL A 110 -3.03 -13.35 -4.77
C VAL A 110 -1.54 -13.29 -5.10
N PRO A 111 -0.97 -14.33 -5.72
CA PRO A 111 0.46 -14.42 -6.01
C PRO A 111 0.96 -13.38 -7.01
N GLY A 112 0.06 -12.80 -7.81
CA GLY A 112 0.33 -11.72 -8.75
C GLY A 112 -0.91 -11.43 -9.60
N LEU A 113 -0.69 -10.94 -10.81
CA LEU A 113 -1.73 -10.63 -11.79
C LEU A 113 -1.92 -11.81 -12.74
N PHE A 114 -3.16 -12.05 -13.15
CA PHE A 114 -3.53 -13.14 -14.04
C PHE A 114 -4.22 -12.59 -15.29
N GLU A 115 -4.16 -13.36 -16.38
CA GLU A 115 -4.88 -13.06 -17.63
C GLU A 115 -6.39 -13.03 -17.46
N ASP A 116 -6.90 -13.86 -16.55
CA ASP A 116 -8.32 -14.02 -16.22
C ASP A 116 -8.47 -14.34 -14.73
N ASP A 117 -9.69 -14.35 -14.20
CA ASP A 117 -9.96 -14.71 -12.81
C ASP A 117 -9.59 -16.17 -12.54
N PRO A 118 -8.52 -16.46 -11.77
CA PRO A 118 -8.06 -17.82 -11.55
C PRO A 118 -9.06 -18.66 -10.76
N LEU A 119 -10.04 -18.05 -10.10
CA LEU A 119 -11.13 -18.75 -9.42
C LEU A 119 -12.19 -19.26 -10.40
N LYS A 120 -12.32 -18.64 -11.57
CA LYS A 120 -13.29 -19.01 -12.61
C LYS A 120 -12.64 -19.78 -13.75
N ASN A 121 -11.39 -19.49 -14.05
CA ASN A 121 -10.62 -20.08 -15.13
C ASN A 121 -9.36 -20.76 -14.56
N PRO A 122 -9.37 -22.08 -14.35
CA PRO A 122 -8.21 -22.83 -13.87
C PRO A 122 -6.99 -22.75 -14.80
N SER A 123 -7.18 -22.34 -16.06
CA SER A 123 -6.10 -22.15 -17.03
C SER A 123 -5.53 -20.73 -17.05
N ALA A 124 -6.01 -19.84 -16.16
CA ALA A 124 -5.53 -18.46 -16.08
C ALA A 124 -4.02 -18.44 -15.79
N ARG A 125 -3.27 -17.77 -16.67
CA ARG A 125 -1.81 -17.68 -16.56
C ARG A 125 -1.40 -16.44 -15.77
N LEU A 126 -0.33 -16.57 -15.02
CA LEU A 126 0.29 -15.45 -14.31
C LEU A 126 0.97 -14.53 -15.34
N LEU A 127 0.70 -13.24 -15.23
CA LEU A 127 1.32 -12.20 -16.02
C LEU A 127 2.54 -11.68 -15.25
N PRO A 128 3.78 -11.95 -15.70
CA PRO A 128 4.97 -11.49 -14.99
C PRO A 128 5.10 -9.96 -15.01
N ARG A 129 4.59 -9.32 -16.07
CA ARG A 129 4.67 -7.88 -16.28
C ARG A 129 3.48 -7.37 -17.07
N LEU A 130 3.04 -6.16 -16.75
CA LEU A 130 2.06 -5.36 -17.47
C LEU A 130 2.46 -3.89 -17.42
N SER A 131 2.13 -3.09 -18.42
CA SER A 131 2.16 -1.62 -18.28
C SER A 131 0.99 -1.13 -17.40
N HIS A 132 1.10 0.08 -16.86
CA HIS A 132 -0.02 0.71 -16.12
C HIS A 132 -1.26 0.86 -16.99
N GLY A 133 -1.09 1.21 -18.27
CA GLY A 133 -2.18 1.33 -19.24
C GLY A 133 -2.89 0.00 -19.50
N GLU A 134 -2.15 -1.09 -19.69
CA GLU A 134 -2.73 -2.43 -19.87
C GLU A 134 -3.47 -2.90 -18.62
N TYR A 135 -2.94 -2.63 -17.42
CA TYR A 135 -3.63 -2.96 -16.17
C TYR A 135 -5.01 -2.30 -16.11
N LEU A 136 -5.08 -1.00 -16.45
CA LEU A 136 -6.31 -0.22 -16.46
C LEU A 136 -7.27 -0.69 -17.57
N ALA A 137 -6.77 -0.92 -18.78
CA ALA A 137 -7.56 -1.37 -19.93
C ALA A 137 -8.19 -2.76 -19.69
N ARG A 138 -7.50 -3.65 -18.98
CA ARG A 138 -8.01 -4.97 -18.60
C ARG A 138 -8.98 -4.94 -17.43
N GLY A 139 -9.16 -3.80 -16.76
CA GLY A 139 -10.07 -3.66 -15.62
C GLY A 139 -9.69 -4.55 -14.42
N LEU A 140 -8.40 -4.82 -14.24
CA LEU A 140 -7.91 -5.64 -13.12
C LEU A 140 -8.21 -4.95 -11.78
N ARG A 141 -8.60 -5.74 -10.77
CA ARG A 141 -9.10 -5.22 -9.47
C ARG A 141 -8.20 -5.56 -8.28
N VAL A 142 -6.94 -5.94 -8.52
CA VAL A 142 -6.02 -6.33 -7.44
C VAL A 142 -5.56 -5.11 -6.65
N MET A 143 -5.39 -3.97 -7.32
CA MET A 143 -5.11 -2.64 -6.79
C MET A 143 -6.13 -1.64 -7.37
N ASP A 144 -6.44 -0.60 -6.61
CA ASP A 144 -7.30 0.50 -7.06
C ASP A 144 -6.79 1.16 -8.36
N GLY A 145 -7.72 1.45 -9.28
CA GLY A 145 -7.39 2.04 -10.58
C GLY A 145 -6.85 3.46 -10.48
N ALA A 146 -7.33 4.28 -9.53
CA ALA A 146 -6.81 5.63 -9.35
C ALA A 146 -5.35 5.60 -8.88
N ALA A 147 -5.00 4.70 -7.96
CA ALA A 147 -3.62 4.48 -7.54
C ALA A 147 -2.71 4.07 -8.71
N VAL A 148 -3.15 3.16 -9.58
CA VAL A 148 -2.38 2.73 -10.76
C VAL A 148 -2.24 3.85 -11.79
N ALA A 149 -3.27 4.67 -11.98
CA ALA A 149 -3.20 5.83 -12.87
C ALA A 149 -2.16 6.86 -12.41
N ILE A 150 -2.21 7.26 -11.12
CA ILE A 150 -1.23 8.19 -10.53
C ILE A 150 0.19 7.63 -10.64
N ALA A 151 0.37 6.33 -10.37
CA ALA A 151 1.67 5.69 -10.50
C ALA A 151 2.18 5.72 -11.96
N GLY A 152 1.30 5.47 -12.94
CA GLY A 152 1.64 5.51 -14.36
C GLY A 152 2.05 6.89 -14.85
N GLU A 153 1.33 7.94 -14.44
CA GLU A 153 1.67 9.34 -14.77
C GLU A 153 3.05 9.76 -14.26
N ASN A 154 3.54 9.12 -13.21
CA ASN A 154 4.83 9.39 -12.59
C ASN A 154 5.88 8.30 -12.86
N ALA A 155 5.60 7.38 -13.79
CA ALA A 155 6.44 6.24 -14.12
C ALA A 155 6.88 5.38 -12.91
N LEU A 156 6.09 5.38 -11.83
CA LEU A 156 6.37 4.65 -10.59
C LEU A 156 5.95 3.17 -10.74
N PRO A 157 6.89 2.22 -10.73
CA PRO A 157 6.57 0.80 -10.84
C PRO A 157 5.88 0.27 -9.58
N ILE A 158 5.00 -0.70 -9.76
CA ILE A 158 4.29 -1.39 -8.67
C ILE A 158 4.53 -2.89 -8.79
N VAL A 159 4.96 -3.54 -7.71
CA VAL A 159 5.08 -4.99 -7.63
C VAL A 159 3.93 -5.55 -6.81
N ILE A 160 3.07 -6.35 -7.44
CA ILE A 160 2.01 -7.10 -6.78
C ILE A 160 2.54 -8.47 -6.41
N PHE A 161 2.57 -8.81 -5.12
CA PHE A 161 3.05 -10.10 -4.65
C PHE A 161 2.23 -10.62 -3.48
N GLN A 162 2.32 -11.92 -3.21
CA GLN A 162 1.70 -12.53 -2.04
C GLN A 162 2.71 -12.66 -0.90
N MET A 163 2.32 -12.21 0.29
CA MET A 163 3.11 -12.30 1.51
C MET A 163 2.65 -13.50 2.35
N ASP A 164 2.94 -14.71 1.86
CA ASP A 164 2.48 -15.99 2.43
C ASP A 164 3.57 -16.79 3.17
N ARG A 165 4.84 -16.42 2.97
CA ARG A 165 5.98 -17.11 3.60
C ARG A 165 7.10 -16.13 3.96
N GLU A 166 7.96 -16.59 4.86
CA GLU A 166 9.23 -15.91 5.15
C GLU A 166 10.05 -15.74 3.86
N GLY A 167 10.72 -14.59 3.72
CA GLY A 167 11.48 -14.25 2.52
C GLY A 167 10.66 -13.73 1.33
N ALA A 168 9.31 -13.84 1.34
CA ALA A 168 8.48 -13.40 0.21
C ALA A 168 8.69 -11.92 -0.18
N LEU A 169 8.88 -11.05 0.82
CA LEU A 169 9.17 -9.62 0.59
C LEU A 169 10.52 -9.43 -0.13
N LEU A 170 11.57 -10.16 0.29
CA LEU A 170 12.89 -10.08 -0.32
C LEU A 170 12.90 -10.65 -1.74
N GLU A 171 12.17 -11.75 -1.97
CA GLU A 171 11.99 -12.32 -3.31
C GLU A 171 11.26 -11.35 -4.25
N ALA A 172 10.23 -10.66 -3.76
CA ALA A 172 9.50 -9.66 -4.53
C ALA A 172 10.39 -8.46 -4.87
N LEU A 173 11.16 -7.96 -3.90
CA LEU A 173 12.14 -6.89 -4.12
C LEU A 173 13.22 -7.29 -5.14
N ALA A 174 13.65 -8.56 -5.13
CA ALA A 174 14.60 -9.11 -6.10
C ALA A 174 13.99 -9.45 -7.47
N GLY A 175 12.70 -9.15 -7.71
CA GLY A 175 12.01 -9.46 -8.96
C GLY A 175 11.77 -10.95 -9.21
N LYS A 176 11.93 -11.80 -8.19
CA LYS A 176 11.76 -13.26 -8.27
C LYS A 176 10.33 -13.70 -7.98
N ARG A 177 9.47 -12.79 -7.55
CA ARG A 177 8.10 -13.08 -7.12
C ARG A 177 7.15 -11.95 -7.45
N GLY A 178 5.94 -12.32 -7.86
CA GLY A 178 4.87 -11.38 -8.13
C GLY A 178 4.81 -10.96 -9.60
N SER A 179 4.06 -9.89 -9.82
CA SER A 179 3.86 -9.27 -11.13
C SER A 179 4.26 -7.81 -11.05
N LEU A 180 5.01 -7.34 -12.03
CA LEU A 180 5.40 -5.94 -12.18
C LEU A 180 4.34 -5.18 -13.00
N ILE A 181 3.85 -4.07 -12.48
CA ILE A 181 3.09 -3.06 -13.22
C ILE A 181 4.04 -1.90 -13.50
N GLY A 182 4.33 -1.64 -14.76
CA GLY A 182 5.20 -0.57 -15.21
C GLY A 182 6.60 -1.00 -15.65
N GLY A 183 7.50 -0.01 -15.65
CA GLY A 183 8.81 -0.04 -16.30
C GLY A 183 8.70 0.08 -17.82
N GLU A 184 9.69 0.67 -18.47
CA GLU A 184 9.92 0.49 -19.91
C GLU A 184 10.64 -0.84 -20.17
N GLY A 185 10.35 -1.47 -21.30
CA GLY A 185 11.04 -2.69 -21.74
C GLY A 185 12.54 -2.49 -21.79
#